data_AF-A0A924WSU5-F1
#
_entry.id   AF-A0A924WSU5-F1
#
_cell.length_a   1.000
_cell.length_b   1.000
_cell.length_c   1.000
_cell.angle_alpha   90.00
_cell.angle_beta   90.00
_cell.angle_gamma   90.00
#
_symmetry.space_group_name_H-M   'P 1'
#
loop_
_entity.id
_entity.type
_entity.pdbx_description
1 polymer ?
#
loop_
_entity_poly.entity_id
_entity_poly.type
_entity_poly.pdbx_seq_one_letter_code
_entity_poly.pdbx_strand_id
1 'polypeptide(L)'
;MGLALLDFTFRIEKAFHIRIERRDAWDRLPRRKPIDWTAGELHDWVVQLCVDRDVPVLYSSWHRVQLVLVDVTGKSPMLIHPGTFVVRELGFSI
;
A
#
# COMPACT_ATOMS: atom_id res chain seq x y z
N MET A 1 -6.41 2.06 14.72
CA MET A 1 -6.59 1.68 13.31
C MET A 1 -6.87 2.94 12.54
N GLY A 2 -5.94 3.32 11.68
CA GLY A 2 -6.18 4.35 10.70
C GLY A 2 -7.18 3.86 9.66
N LEU A 3 -8.23 4.65 9.43
CA LEU A 3 -9.24 4.35 8.41
C LEU A 3 -8.61 4.22 7.02
N ALA A 4 -7.51 4.93 6.77
CA ALA A 4 -6.81 4.92 5.49
C ALA A 4 -6.11 3.57 5.20
N LEU A 5 -5.43 2.97 6.18
CA LEU A 5 -4.80 1.66 5.97
C LEU A 5 -5.84 0.57 5.68
N LEU A 6 -6.96 0.57 6.42
CA LEU A 6 -8.04 -0.37 6.15
C LEU A 6 -8.62 -0.20 4.74
N ASP A 7 -8.95 1.04 4.33
CA ASP A 7 -9.47 1.30 2.98
C ASP A 7 -8.43 0.94 1.89
N PHE A 8 -7.15 1.26 2.14
CA PHE A 8 -6.05 0.89 1.26
C PHE A 8 -5.96 -0.62 1.06
N THR A 9 -5.93 -1.41 2.15
CA THR A 9 -5.83 -2.87 2.06
C THR A 9 -6.99 -3.47 1.25
N PHE A 10 -8.23 -3.02 1.51
CA PHE A 10 -9.41 -3.47 0.78
C PHE A 10 -9.37 -3.12 -0.72
N ARG A 11 -8.86 -1.94 -1.07
CA ARG A 11 -8.69 -1.54 -2.48
C ARG A 11 -7.58 -2.32 -3.17
N ILE A 12 -6.49 -2.65 -2.47
CA ILE A 12 -5.43 -3.51 -3.01
C ILE A 12 -5.95 -4.92 -3.28
N GLU A 13 -6.72 -5.51 -2.37
CA GLU A 13 -7.36 -6.83 -2.61
C GLU A 13 -8.12 -6.85 -3.93
N LYS A 14 -8.92 -5.81 -4.19
CA LYS A 14 -9.65 -5.66 -5.45
C LYS A 14 -8.74 -5.42 -6.65
N ALA A 15 -7.74 -4.55 -6.53
CA ALA A 15 -6.88 -4.14 -7.64
C ALA A 15 -5.91 -5.25 -8.11
N PHE A 16 -5.57 -6.17 -7.21
CA PHE A 16 -4.62 -7.27 -7.47
C PHE A 16 -5.29 -8.65 -7.44
N HIS A 17 -6.59 -8.73 -7.18
CA HIS A 17 -7.34 -9.99 -7.03
C HIS A 17 -6.72 -10.93 -5.98
N ILE A 18 -6.19 -10.35 -4.90
CA ILE A 18 -5.65 -11.07 -3.74
C ILE A 18 -6.61 -10.97 -2.55
N ARG A 19 -6.50 -11.89 -1.59
CA ARG A 19 -7.26 -11.85 -0.34
C ARG A 19 -6.33 -11.68 0.85
N ILE A 20 -6.25 -10.51 1.44
CA ILE A 20 -5.37 -10.25 2.56
C ILE A 20 -6.09 -10.73 3.83
N GLU A 21 -5.62 -11.84 4.42
CA GLU A 21 -6.11 -12.21 5.74
C GLU A 21 -5.67 -11.14 6.73
N ARG A 22 -6.61 -10.59 7.51
CA ARG A 22 -6.29 -9.49 8.43
C ARG A 22 -5.07 -9.81 9.28
N ARG A 23 -4.91 -11.05 9.74
CA ARG A 23 -3.78 -11.46 10.58
C ARG A 23 -2.44 -11.39 9.85
N ASP A 24 -2.37 -11.89 8.61
CA ASP A 24 -1.15 -11.86 7.78
C ASP A 24 -0.74 -10.45 7.39
N ALA A 25 -1.71 -9.56 7.18
CA ALA A 25 -1.46 -8.17 6.81
C ALA A 25 -0.54 -7.50 7.83
N TRP A 26 -0.86 -7.64 9.13
CA TRP A 26 -0.21 -6.92 10.23
C TRP A 26 1.16 -7.48 10.60
N ASP A 27 1.33 -8.80 10.56
CA ASP A 27 2.61 -9.44 10.90
C ASP A 27 3.69 -9.17 9.84
N ARG A 28 3.28 -8.89 8.60
CA ARG A 28 4.16 -8.62 7.46
C ARG A 28 4.41 -7.13 7.21
N LEU A 29 3.73 -6.24 7.94
CA LEU A 29 4.06 -4.83 7.89
C LEU A 29 5.51 -4.63 8.37
N PRO A 30 6.31 -3.79 7.70
CA PRO A 30 7.66 -3.49 8.16
C PRO A 30 7.65 -3.09 9.64
N ARG A 31 8.50 -3.70 10.46
CA ARG A 31 8.61 -3.40 11.92
C ARG A 31 9.07 -1.97 12.25
N ARG A 32 9.28 -1.12 11.23
CA ARG A 32 9.55 0.32 11.38
C ARG A 32 8.32 1.05 11.89
N LYS A 33 8.55 2.21 12.51
CA LYS A 33 7.44 3.07 12.95
C LYS A 33 6.56 3.41 11.74
N PRO A 34 5.23 3.31 11.87
CA PRO A 34 4.27 3.64 10.81
C PRO A 34 4.55 4.97 10.08
N ILE A 35 5.03 5.98 10.81
CA ILE A 35 5.30 7.32 10.26
C ILE A 35 6.46 7.38 9.25
N ASP A 36 7.34 6.38 9.27
CA ASP A 36 8.55 6.35 8.46
C ASP A 36 8.35 5.62 7.13
N TRP A 37 7.14 5.14 6.84
CA TRP A 37 6.90 4.37 5.63
C TRP A 37 6.81 5.25 4.40
N THR A 38 7.48 4.80 3.34
CA THR A 38 7.35 5.40 2.01
C THR A 38 6.31 4.67 1.16
N ALA A 39 5.81 5.33 0.12
CA ALA A 39 4.92 4.72 -0.87
C ALA A 39 5.62 3.57 -1.61
N GLY A 40 6.95 3.63 -1.77
CA GLY A 40 7.76 2.54 -2.31
C GLY A 40 7.79 1.33 -1.38
N GLU A 41 8.06 1.52 -0.09
CA GLU A 41 8.00 0.42 0.90
C GLU A 41 6.59 -0.21 0.96
N LEU A 42 5.56 0.61 0.78
CA LEU A 42 4.16 0.16 0.75
C LEU A 42 3.84 -0.62 -0.53
N HIS A 43 4.44 -0.25 -1.66
CA HIS A 43 4.40 -1.04 -2.90
C HIS A 43 5.15 -2.36 -2.75
N ASP A 44 6.35 -2.36 -2.17
CA ASP A 44 7.11 -3.59 -1.90
C ASP A 44 6.33 -4.57 -1.03
N TRP A 45 5.63 -4.05 0.00
CA TRP A 45 4.72 -4.86 0.82
C TRP A 45 3.60 -5.50 -0.01
N VAL A 46 2.97 -4.75 -0.92
CA VAL A 46 1.96 -5.30 -1.85
C VAL A 46 2.56 -6.34 -2.80
N VAL A 47 3.77 -6.10 -3.31
CA VAL A 47 4.50 -7.05 -4.17
C VAL A 47 4.72 -8.37 -3.44
N GLN A 48 5.17 -8.33 -2.19
CA GLN A 48 5.35 -9.54 -1.37
C GLN A 48 4.03 -10.29 -1.18
N LEU A 49 2.95 -9.58 -0.87
CA LEU A 49 1.62 -10.20 -0.77
C LEU A 49 1.19 -10.91 -2.06
N CYS A 50 1.48 -10.32 -3.23
CA CYS A 50 1.20 -10.96 -4.51
C CYS A 50 2.05 -12.22 -4.71
N VAL A 51 3.36 -12.15 -4.43
CA VAL A 51 4.28 -13.29 -4.54
C VAL A 51 3.84 -14.44 -3.63
N ASP A 52 3.49 -14.14 -2.38
CA ASP A 52 3.05 -15.14 -1.40
C ASP A 52 1.74 -15.83 -1.79
N ARG A 53 0.97 -15.22 -2.70
CA ARG A 53 -0.32 -15.72 -3.19
C ARG A 53 -0.26 -16.21 -4.63
N ASP A 54 0.94 -16.38 -5.17
CA ASP A 54 1.17 -16.83 -6.54
C ASP A 54 0.45 -15.95 -7.59
N VAL A 55 0.33 -14.66 -7.29
CA VAL A 55 -0.25 -13.66 -8.19
C VAL A 55 0.87 -12.93 -8.94
N PRO A 56 0.86 -12.93 -10.28
CA PRO A 56 1.90 -12.30 -11.07
C PRO A 56 1.93 -10.78 -10.86
N VAL A 57 3.11 -10.28 -10.45
CA VAL A 57 3.34 -8.84 -10.28
C VAL A 57 3.70 -8.24 -11.63
N LEU A 58 2.75 -7.51 -12.22
CA LEU A 58 2.95 -6.82 -13.48
C LEU A 58 3.90 -5.61 -13.31
N TYR A 59 4.59 -5.22 -14.39
CA TYR A 59 5.40 -4.00 -14.44
C TYR A 59 4.60 -2.75 -14.04
N SER A 60 3.30 -2.73 -14.31
CA SER A 60 2.38 -1.64 -13.94
C SER A 60 1.89 -1.67 -12.49
N SER A 61 2.39 -2.59 -11.65
CA SER A 61 1.98 -2.74 -10.25
C SER A 61 2.21 -1.46 -9.43
N TRP A 62 3.33 -0.77 -9.65
CA TRP A 62 3.59 0.54 -9.03
C TRP A 62 2.47 1.53 -9.33
N HIS A 63 2.10 1.69 -10.60
CA HIS A 63 1.05 2.62 -11.01
C HIS A 63 -0.29 2.27 -10.37
N ARG A 64 -0.62 0.97 -10.25
CA ARG A 64 -1.84 0.54 -9.54
C ARG A 64 -1.82 0.91 -8.06
N VAL A 65 -0.70 0.67 -7.36
CA VAL A 65 -0.56 1.08 -5.95
C VAL A 65 -0.66 2.60 -5.81
N GLN A 66 -0.03 3.35 -6.71
CA GLN A 66 -0.11 4.81 -6.75
C GLN A 66 -1.55 5.29 -6.88
N LEU A 67 -2.36 4.71 -7.79
CA LEU A 67 -3.77 5.05 -7.94
C LEU A 67 -4.59 4.73 -6.68
N VAL A 68 -4.32 3.61 -6.01
CA VAL A 68 -4.97 3.31 -4.73
C VAL A 68 -4.59 4.32 -3.65
N LEU A 69 -3.32 4.77 -3.61
CA LEU A 69 -2.91 5.84 -2.68
C LEU A 69 -3.60 7.17 -3.02
N VAL A 70 -3.77 7.52 -4.30
CA VAL A 70 -4.55 8.70 -4.72
C VAL A 70 -5.97 8.60 -4.19
N ASP A 71 -6.63 7.47 -4.38
CA ASP A 71 -8.00 7.24 -3.94
C ASP A 71 -8.17 7.39 -2.42
N VAL A 72 -7.23 6.86 -1.64
CA VAL A 72 -7.30 6.85 -0.18
C VAL A 72 -6.93 8.20 0.43
N THR A 73 -5.97 8.90 -0.16
CA THR A 73 -5.39 10.12 0.41
C THR A 73 -5.94 11.40 -0.22
N GLY A 74 -6.61 11.31 -1.37
CA GLY A 74 -7.08 12.44 -2.16
C GLY A 74 -5.96 13.30 -2.74
N LYS A 75 -4.70 12.83 -2.71
CA LYS A 75 -3.53 13.58 -3.20
C LYS A 75 -3.34 13.38 -4.70
N SER A 76 -2.73 14.38 -5.36
CA SER A 76 -2.37 14.26 -6.77
C SER A 76 -1.36 13.12 -6.98
N PRO A 77 -1.49 12.29 -8.02
CA PRO A 77 -0.52 11.23 -8.34
C PRO A 77 0.89 11.77 -8.54
N MET A 78 1.04 13.03 -8.97
CA MET A 78 2.35 13.67 -9.18
C MET A 78 3.14 13.88 -7.88
N LEU A 79 2.46 13.85 -6.71
CA LEU A 79 3.08 13.98 -5.39
C LEU A 79 3.45 12.62 -4.77
N ILE A 80 3.09 11.52 -5.44
CA ILE A 80 3.27 10.15 -4.93
C ILE A 80 4.37 9.48 -5.75
N HIS A 81 5.59 9.52 -5.23
CA HIS A 81 6.76 8.83 -5.73
C HIS A 81 7.24 7.78 -4.71
N PRO A 82 8.11 6.82 -5.09
CA PRO A 82 8.55 5.78 -4.17
C PRO A 82 9.16 6.28 -2.87
N GLY A 83 9.76 7.49 -2.87
CA GLY A 83 10.30 8.12 -1.66
C GLY A 83 9.30 8.94 -0.84
N THR A 84 8.04 9.10 -1.28
CA THR A 84 7.03 9.89 -0.54
C THR A 84 6.63 9.15 0.72
N PHE A 85 6.70 9.81 1.86
CA PHE A 85 6.29 9.24 3.13
C PHE A 85 4.78 9.31 3.33
N VAL A 86 4.14 8.16 3.49
CA VAL A 86 2.68 8.05 3.43
C VAL A 86 2.00 8.77 4.58
N VAL A 87 2.52 8.69 5.80
CA VAL A 87 1.89 9.36 6.96
C VAL A 87 2.15 10.86 6.94
N ARG A 88 3.42 11.27 6.82
CA ARG A 88 3.82 12.67 6.99
C ARG A 88 3.55 13.56 5.77
N GLU A 89 3.59 13.01 4.56
CA GLU A 89 3.35 13.79 3.32
C GLU A 89 1.94 13.56 2.75
N LEU A 90 1.39 12.33 2.88
CA LEU A 90 0.05 12.03 2.35
C LEU A 90 -1.06 12.11 3.40
N GLY A 91 -0.73 12.20 4.70
CA GLY A 91 -1.71 12.17 5.78
C GLY A 91 -2.34 10.78 5.97
N PHE A 92 -1.67 9.73 5.50
CA PHE A 92 -2.14 8.37 5.60
C PHE A 92 -2.20 7.92 7.06
N SER A 93 -3.38 7.49 7.51
CA SER A 93 -3.56 6.95 8.86
C SER A 93 -3.35 5.43 8.87
N ILE A 94 -2.51 4.94 9.79
CA ILE A 94 -2.15 3.52 9.97
C ILE A 94 -2.87 2.96 11.20
#